data_AF-A0AAW2KGM7-F1
#
_entry.id   AF-A0AAW2KGM7-F1
#
_cell.length_a   1.000
_cell.length_b   1.000
_cell.length_c   1.000
_cell.angle_alpha   90.00
_cell.angle_beta   90.00
_cell.angle_gamma   90.00
#
_symmetry.space_group_name_H-M   'P 1'
#
loop_
_entity.id
_entity.type
_entity.pdbx_description
1 polymer ?
#
loop_
_entity_poly.entity_id
_entity_poly.type
_entity_poly.pdbx_seq_one_letter_code
_entity_poly.pdbx_strand_id
1 'polypeptide(L)'
;MTTLFPNMVTKESLLSSTEIEPFANFSSQLAALDFIVCTAADAFAMTDSGSQFSSLIAGYRIYYGGGKMPTIRPNKRRLADIFLKNNTIEWKIFETRVRKAVRQNKRVFSRPVGRSVYRYPRCQDCMCSSD
;
A
#
# COMPACT_ATOMS: atom_id res chain seq x y z
N MET A 1 -16.57 11.52 -5.70
CA MET A 1 -15.68 10.34 -5.54
C MET A 1 -16.31 9.08 -6.10
N THR A 2 -17.58 8.79 -5.78
CA THR A 2 -18.33 7.62 -6.30
C THR A 2 -18.44 7.58 -7.82
N THR A 3 -18.44 8.73 -8.51
CA THR A 3 -18.43 8.79 -9.99
C THR A 3 -17.16 8.21 -10.63
N LEU A 4 -16.02 8.29 -9.94
CA LEU A 4 -14.75 7.73 -10.43
C LEU A 4 -14.50 6.30 -9.92
N PHE A 5 -15.09 5.95 -8.77
CA PHE A 5 -14.95 4.64 -8.12
C PHE A 5 -16.35 4.12 -7.75
N PRO A 6 -17.09 3.56 -8.72
CA PRO A 6 -18.48 3.13 -8.49
C PRO A 6 -18.60 2.00 -7.47
N ASN A 7 -17.56 1.18 -7.33
CA ASN A 7 -17.48 0.06 -6.39
C ASN A 7 -16.72 0.44 -5.10
N MET A 8 -16.63 1.72 -4.76
CA MET A 8 -15.98 2.16 -3.53
C MET A 8 -16.88 1.83 -2.34
N VAL A 9 -16.36 0.98 -1.45
CA VAL A 9 -17.02 0.59 -0.21
C VAL A 9 -16.14 1.02 0.96
N THR A 10 -16.75 1.59 1.99
CA THR A 10 -16.10 1.89 3.27
C THR A 10 -16.66 0.97 4.35
N LYS A 11 -15.96 0.85 5.49
CA LYS A 11 -16.44 0.04 6.62
C LYS A 11 -17.80 0.51 7.15
N GLU A 12 -18.08 1.81 7.09
CA GLU A 12 -19.37 2.40 7.46
C GLU A 12 -20.49 2.00 6.51
N SER A 13 -20.18 1.69 5.25
CA SER A 13 -21.16 1.18 4.27
C SER A 13 -21.27 -0.34 4.24
N LEU A 14 -20.25 -1.06 4.71
CA LEU A 14 -20.20 -2.53 4.69
C LEU A 14 -20.82 -3.15 5.94
N LEU A 15 -20.61 -2.53 7.10
CA LEU A 15 -21.08 -3.00 8.40
C LEU A 15 -22.46 -2.41 8.72
N SER A 16 -23.30 -3.19 9.39
CA SER A 16 -24.52 -2.68 10.01
C SER A 16 -24.21 -1.69 11.14
N SER A 17 -25.18 -0.87 11.51
CA SER A 17 -25.03 0.08 12.63
C SER A 17 -24.63 -0.61 13.94
N THR A 18 -25.17 -1.80 14.20
CA THR A 18 -24.85 -2.61 15.38
C THR A 18 -23.44 -3.21 15.35
N GLU A 19 -22.89 -3.50 14.17
CA GLU A 19 -21.53 -4.04 14.05
C GLU A 19 -20.46 -2.94 14.20
N ILE A 20 -20.75 -1.71 13.76
CA ILE A 20 -19.79 -0.61 13.81
C ILE A 20 -19.84 0.19 15.12
N GLU A 21 -21.00 0.25 15.79
CA GLU A 21 -21.22 0.99 17.04
C GLU A 21 -20.15 0.73 18.11
N PRO A 22 -19.71 -0.52 18.39
CA PRO A 22 -18.71 -0.79 19.41
C PRO A 22 -17.37 -0.08 19.17
N PHE A 23 -17.08 0.29 17.93
CA PHE A 23 -15.81 0.90 17.52
C PHE A 23 -15.88 2.43 17.37
N ALA A 24 -17.08 3.02 17.38
CA ALA A 24 -17.32 4.42 16.99
C ALA A 24 -16.51 5.43 17.84
N ASN A 25 -16.33 5.14 19.13
CA ASN A 25 -15.59 6.00 20.06
C ASN A 25 -14.13 5.57 20.27
N PHE A 26 -13.67 4.52 19.57
CA PHE A 26 -12.35 3.93 19.76
C PHE A 26 -11.55 3.97 18.47
N SER A 27 -10.95 5.12 18.16
CA SER A 27 -10.17 5.35 16.94
C SER A 27 -9.13 4.25 16.65
N SER A 28 -8.40 3.78 17.67
CA SER A 28 -7.41 2.71 17.50
C SER A 28 -8.04 1.36 17.12
N GLN A 29 -9.22 1.03 17.64
CA GLN A 29 -9.93 -0.21 17.28
C GLN A 29 -10.55 -0.09 15.89
N LEU A 30 -11.09 1.08 15.56
CA LEU A 30 -11.62 1.39 14.24
C LEU A 30 -10.51 1.33 13.16
N ALA A 31 -9.28 1.72 13.50
CA ALA A 31 -8.10 1.56 12.65
C ALA A 31 -7.60 0.11 12.57
N ALA A 32 -7.84 -0.71 13.61
CA ALA A 32 -7.51 -2.13 13.57
C ALA A 32 -8.37 -2.88 12.53
N LEU A 33 -9.62 -2.46 12.31
CA LEU A 33 -10.43 -2.97 11.20
C LEU A 33 -9.79 -2.69 9.84
N ASP A 34 -9.32 -1.45 9.63
CA ASP A 34 -8.62 -1.08 8.39
C ASP A 34 -7.34 -1.92 8.21
N PHE A 35 -6.62 -2.19 9.31
CA PHE A 35 -5.43 -3.04 9.29
C PHE A 35 -5.76 -4.46 8.81
N ILE A 36 -6.77 -5.12 9.39
CA ILE A 36 -7.19 -6.48 9.04
C ILE A 36 -7.58 -6.58 7.56
N VAL A 37 -8.39 -5.63 7.08
CA VAL A 37 -8.80 -5.62 5.67
C VAL A 37 -7.60 -5.40 4.75
N CYS A 38 -6.71 -4.46 5.07
CA CYS A 38 -5.53 -4.17 4.25
C CYS A 38 -4.49 -5.30 4.24
N THR A 39 -4.36 -6.07 5.32
CA THR A 39 -3.48 -7.24 5.35
C THR A 39 -4.06 -8.41 4.57
N ALA A 40 -5.38 -8.62 4.60
CA ALA A 40 -6.07 -9.67 3.86
C ALA A 40 -6.27 -9.37 2.36
N ALA A 41 -6.28 -8.09 1.95
CA ALA A 41 -6.56 -7.70 0.57
C ALA A 41 -5.58 -8.29 -0.47
N ASP A 42 -6.06 -8.61 -1.66
CA ASP A 42 -5.21 -9.06 -2.78
C ASP A 42 -4.16 -8.02 -3.17
N ALA A 43 -4.53 -6.73 -3.11
CA ALA A 43 -3.64 -5.62 -3.35
C ALA A 43 -3.88 -4.50 -2.34
N PHE A 44 -2.78 -3.94 -1.83
CA PHE A 44 -2.81 -2.78 -0.95
C PHE A 44 -2.11 -1.59 -1.60
N ALA A 45 -2.75 -0.42 -1.63
CA ALA A 45 -2.15 0.82 -2.12
C ALA A 45 -2.09 1.84 -0.98
N MET A 46 -0.89 2.36 -0.70
CA MET A 46 -0.68 3.33 0.37
C MET A 46 -0.54 4.76 -0.16
N THR A 47 -1.06 5.73 0.60
CA THR A 47 -0.94 7.15 0.29
C THR A 47 0.33 7.77 0.89
N ASP A 48 0.71 7.37 2.11
CA ASP A 48 1.94 7.82 2.77
C ASP A 48 2.73 6.67 3.38
N SER A 49 3.80 6.30 2.68
CA SER A 49 4.76 5.29 3.13
C SER A 49 5.55 5.63 4.39
N GLY A 50 5.53 6.89 4.85
CA GLY A 50 6.16 7.31 6.10
C GLY A 50 5.30 7.06 7.34
N SER A 51 3.98 6.87 7.15
CA SER A 51 3.04 6.66 8.25
C SER A 51 3.25 5.31 8.95
N GLN A 52 2.93 5.26 10.25
CA GLN A 52 3.02 4.05 11.06
C GLN A 52 2.10 2.95 10.50
N PHE A 53 0.86 3.29 10.17
CA PHE A 53 -0.14 2.37 9.59
C PHE A 53 0.36 1.72 8.29
N SER A 54 0.86 2.53 7.35
CA SER A 54 1.43 2.04 6.09
C SER A 54 2.64 1.13 6.31
N SER A 55 3.50 1.46 7.27
CA SER A 55 4.68 0.67 7.61
C SER A 55 4.30 -0.69 8.19
N LEU A 56 3.32 -0.73 9.09
CA LEU A 56 2.81 -1.97 9.70
C LEU A 56 2.22 -2.91 8.65
N ILE A 57 1.33 -2.42 7.79
CA ILE A 57 0.72 -3.24 6.74
C ILE A 57 1.76 -3.73 5.73
N ALA A 58 2.67 -2.84 5.31
CA ALA A 58 3.73 -3.24 4.38
C ALA A 58 4.64 -4.32 4.98
N GLY A 59 5.03 -4.19 6.24
CA GLY A 59 5.81 -5.19 6.97
C GLY A 59 5.06 -6.52 7.06
N TYR A 60 3.81 -6.50 7.51
CA TYR A 60 2.96 -7.69 7.62
C TYR A 60 2.85 -8.43 6.29
N ARG A 61 2.49 -7.73 5.21
CA ARG A 61 2.33 -8.30 3.86
C ARG A 61 3.66 -8.80 3.28
N ILE A 62 4.80 -8.20 3.64
CA ILE A 62 6.11 -8.71 3.22
C ILE A 62 6.44 -10.00 3.96
N TYR A 63 6.28 -10.02 5.29
CA TYR A 63 6.62 -11.17 6.13
C TYR A 63 5.72 -12.38 5.84
N TYR A 64 4.41 -12.23 6.02
CA TYR A 64 3.46 -13.33 5.82
C TYR A 64 3.20 -13.64 4.34
N GLY A 65 3.36 -12.66 3.47
CA GLY A 65 3.18 -12.84 2.03
C GLY A 65 4.42 -13.32 1.28
N GLY A 66 5.53 -13.63 1.97
CA GLY A 66 6.81 -14.02 1.36
C GLY A 66 7.34 -12.97 0.37
N GLY A 67 6.98 -11.69 0.58
CA GLY A 67 7.27 -10.58 -0.33
C GLY A 67 6.48 -10.58 -1.65
N LYS A 68 5.62 -11.57 -1.90
CA LYS A 68 4.84 -11.77 -3.13
C LYS A 68 3.52 -10.99 -3.13
N MET A 69 2.96 -10.72 -1.95
CA MET A 69 1.72 -9.94 -1.82
C MET A 69 1.86 -8.53 -2.45
N PRO A 70 0.97 -8.16 -3.39
CA PRO A 70 1.00 -6.84 -4.03
C PRO A 70 0.80 -5.70 -3.02
N THR A 71 1.85 -4.87 -2.89
CA THR A 71 1.79 -3.59 -2.20
C THR A 71 2.27 -2.49 -3.14
N ILE A 72 1.40 -1.52 -3.42
CA ILE A 72 1.65 -0.38 -4.29
C ILE A 72 2.05 0.79 -3.41
N ARG A 73 3.31 1.19 -3.55
CA ARG A 73 3.86 2.44 -2.98
C ARG A 73 4.03 3.43 -4.12
N PRO A 74 3.16 4.42 -4.30
CA PRO A 74 3.30 5.44 -5.34
C PRO A 74 4.54 6.31 -5.08
N ASN A 75 5.41 6.47 -6.08
CA ASN A 75 6.45 7.51 -6.02
C ASN A 75 5.79 8.84 -6.42
N LYS A 76 5.35 9.62 -5.42
CA LYS A 76 4.59 10.86 -5.63
C LYS A 76 5.26 11.80 -6.62
N ARG A 77 6.58 12.02 -6.50
CA ARG A 77 7.36 12.88 -7.40
C ARG A 77 7.34 12.38 -8.85
N ARG A 78 7.63 11.09 -9.07
CA ARG A 78 7.60 10.51 -10.42
C ARG A 78 6.21 10.48 -11.03
N LEU A 79 5.18 10.22 -10.22
CA LEU A 79 3.81 10.24 -10.69
C LEU A 79 3.35 11.67 -11.03
N ALA A 80 3.73 12.67 -10.23
CA ALA A 80 3.48 14.07 -10.56
C ALA A 80 4.07 14.44 -11.93
N ASP A 81 5.34 14.09 -12.20
CA ASP A 81 5.97 14.32 -13.51
C ASP A 81 5.23 13.64 -14.67
N ILE A 82 4.57 12.50 -14.42
CA ILE A 82 3.75 11.80 -15.42
C ILE A 82 2.42 12.54 -15.62
N PHE A 83 1.74 12.92 -14.53
CA PHE A 83 0.43 13.55 -14.57
C PHE A 83 0.45 15.01 -15.04
N LEU A 84 1.58 15.71 -14.91
CA LEU A 84 1.76 17.07 -15.44
C LEU A 84 1.64 17.16 -16.96
N LYS A 85 1.80 16.03 -17.69
CA LYS A 85 1.67 15.98 -19.16
C LYS A 85 0.21 15.91 -19.65
N ASN A 86 -0.66 16.72 -19.05
CA ASN A 86 -2.10 16.74 -19.23
C ASN A 86 -2.52 16.57 -20.71
N ASN A 87 -3.28 15.52 -21.02
CA ASN A 87 -3.81 15.16 -22.35
C ASN A 87 -2.82 15.00 -23.52
N THR A 88 -1.50 15.04 -23.28
CA THR A 88 -0.47 14.87 -24.32
C THR A 88 0.19 13.49 -24.32
N ILE A 89 -0.08 12.69 -23.29
CA ILE A 89 0.53 11.37 -23.13
C ILE A 89 -0.39 10.27 -23.67
N GLU A 90 0.12 9.49 -24.62
CA GLU A 90 -0.54 8.28 -25.10
C GLU A 90 -0.69 7.25 -23.96
N TRP A 91 -1.82 6.54 -23.90
CA TRP A 91 -2.12 5.55 -22.87
C TRP A 91 -1.00 4.52 -22.67
N LYS A 92 -0.44 3.99 -23.77
CA LYS A 92 0.64 2.99 -23.71
C LYS A 92 1.90 3.55 -23.04
N ILE A 93 2.23 4.82 -23.32
CA ILE A 93 3.37 5.51 -22.71
C ILE A 93 3.09 5.77 -21.24
N PHE A 94 1.89 6.23 -20.91
CA PHE A 94 1.43 6.44 -19.54
C PHE A 94 1.54 5.15 -18.72
N GLU A 95 0.92 4.07 -19.18
CA GLU A 95 0.94 2.76 -18.52
C GLU A 95 2.36 2.28 -18.28
N THR A 96 3.22 2.36 -19.30
CA THR A 96 4.63 1.96 -19.20
C THR A 96 5.36 2.75 -18.11
N ARG A 97 5.16 4.07 -18.06
CA ARG A 97 5.78 4.95 -17.06
C ARG A 97 5.27 4.67 -15.65
N VAL A 98 3.97 4.47 -15.47
CA VAL A 98 3.38 4.13 -14.16
C VAL A 98 3.86 2.77 -13.69
N ARG A 99 3.81 1.73 -14.55
CA ARG A 99 4.34 0.38 -14.22
C ARG A 99 5.81 0.45 -13.81
N LYS A 100 6.64 1.23 -14.52
CA LYS A 100 8.05 1.44 -14.17
C LYS A 100 8.20 2.12 -12.81
N ALA A 101 7.42 3.17 -12.54
CA ALA A 101 7.45 3.87 -11.25
C ALA A 101 7.06 2.95 -10.07
N VAL A 102 6.03 2.09 -10.26
CA VAL A 102 5.59 1.11 -9.26
C VAL A 102 6.63 0.00 -9.05
N ARG A 103 7.19 -0.58 -10.12
CA ARG A 103 8.18 -1.68 -10.02
C ARG A 103 9.46 -1.28 -9.31
N GLN A 104 9.91 -0.04 -9.47
CA GLN A 104 11.13 0.44 -8.82
C GLN A 104 11.04 0.43 -7.29
N ASN A 105 9.83 0.54 -6.73
CA ASN A 105 9.61 0.46 -5.28
C ASN A 105 9.50 -0.99 -4.76
N LYS A 106 9.52 -1.99 -5.65
CA LYS A 106 9.46 -3.42 -5.28
C LYS A 106 10.84 -4.10 -5.24
N ARG A 107 11.92 -3.39 -5.58
CA ARG A 107 13.27 -3.96 -5.57
C ARG A 107 13.71 -4.27 -4.14
N VAL A 108 14.43 -5.38 -3.98
CA VAL A 108 15.15 -5.69 -2.75
C VAL A 108 16.40 -4.81 -2.74
N PHE A 109 16.66 -4.14 -1.63
CA PHE A 109 17.81 -3.26 -1.46
C PHE A 109 18.68 -3.73 -0.29
N SER A 110 19.96 -3.38 -0.34
CA SER A 110 20.79 -3.40 0.87
C SER A 110 20.14 -2.49 1.92
N ARG A 111 19.96 -3.01 3.13
CA ARG A 111 19.43 -2.23 4.25
C ARG A 111 20.50 -1.21 4.65
N PRO A 112 20.17 0.10 4.70
CA PRO A 112 21.14 1.09 5.15
C PRO A 112 21.63 0.81 6.57
N VAL A 113 22.90 1.10 6.84
CA VAL A 113 23.50 0.94 8.17
C VAL A 113 22.69 1.73 9.21
N GLY A 114 22.42 1.12 10.37
CA GLY A 114 21.64 1.73 11.45
C GLY A 114 20.12 1.75 11.24
N ARG A 115 19.58 1.12 10.18
CA ARG A 115 18.13 0.99 9.98
C ARG A 115 17.63 -0.40 10.37
N SER A 116 16.49 -0.48 11.05
CA SER A 116 15.88 -1.76 11.43
C SER A 116 15.16 -2.42 10.26
N VAL A 117 15.07 -3.75 10.30
CA VAL A 117 14.29 -4.57 9.36
C VAL A 117 12.82 -4.15 9.33
N TYR A 118 12.24 -3.75 10.47
CA TYR A 118 10.87 -3.24 10.54
C TYR A 118 10.62 -1.98 9.69
N ARG A 119 11.65 -1.14 9.51
CA ARG A 119 11.55 0.09 8.70
C ARG A 119 11.98 -0.11 7.24
N TYR A 120 12.80 -1.14 6.98
CA TYR A 120 13.27 -1.50 5.64
C TYR A 120 13.13 -3.02 5.41
N PRO A 121 11.90 -3.55 5.36
CA PRO A 121 11.65 -5.00 5.33
C PRO A 121 12.01 -5.66 4.00
N ARG A 122 12.16 -4.90 2.90
CA ARG A 122 12.61 -5.44 1.60
C ARG A 122 14.13 -5.43 1.48
N CYS A 123 14.80 -6.15 2.38
CA CYS A 123 16.23 -6.42 2.33
C CYS A 123 16.50 -7.92 2.29
N GLN A 124 17.68 -8.32 1.83
CA GLN A 124 18.04 -9.73 1.70
C GLN A 124 17.89 -10.49 3.03
N ASP A 125 18.25 -9.84 4.15
CA ASP A 125 18.14 -10.39 5.51
C ASP A 125 16.71 -10.77 5.94
N CYS A 126 15.67 -10.21 5.30
CA CYS A 126 14.27 -10.36 5.71
C CYS A 126 13.40 -11.04 4.65
N MET A 127 13.93 -11.22 3.45
CA MET A 127 13.22 -11.87 2.36
C MET A 127 13.55 -13.36 2.39
N CYS A 128 12.53 -14.22 2.34
CA CYS A 128 12.75 -15.67 2.25
C CYS A 128 13.56 -15.99 0.99
N SER A 129 14.63 -16.78 1.15
CA SER A 129 15.31 -17.42 0.03
C SER A 129 14.29 -18.27 -0.72
N SER A 130 14.21 -18.09 -2.03
CA SER A 130 13.45 -19.01 -2.87
C SER A 130 14.39 -20.18 -3.16
N ASP A 131 14.34 -21.20 -2.30
CA ASP A 131 14.86 -22.53 -2.63
C ASP A 131 13.85 -23.25 -3.53
#